data_AF-A0A0G0HGK4-F1
#
_entry.id   AF-A0A0G0HGK4-F1
#
_cell.length_a   1.000
_cell.length_b   1.000
_cell.length_c   1.000
_cell.angle_alpha   90.00
_cell.angle_beta   90.00
_cell.angle_gamma   90.00
#
_symmetry.space_group_name_H-M   'P 1'
#
loop_
_entity.id
_entity.type
_entity.pdbx_description
1 polymer ?
#
loop_
_entity_poly.entity_id
_entity_poly.type
_entity_poly.pdbx_seq_one_letter_code
_entity_poly.pdbx_strand_id
1 'polypeptide(L)'
;MAKLDNDDLTAIKNLMEVTFDAKLDEKLDVKLSHLPTKDEFYEQTSKILKRLDDMETEKDILSHRVSGHEDRIEKIETHLGFPAD
;
A
#
# COMPACT_ATOMS: atom_id res chain seq x y z
N MET A 1 4.62 -63.66 -3.45
CA MET A 1 4.14 -62.27 -3.62
C MET A 1 4.28 -61.60 -2.26
N ALA A 2 5.04 -60.51 -2.17
CA ALA A 2 5.02 -59.70 -0.96
C ALA A 2 3.59 -59.19 -0.78
N LYS A 3 3.00 -59.47 0.38
CA LYS A 3 1.62 -59.10 0.72
C LYS A 3 1.75 -57.85 1.57
N LEU A 4 1.28 -56.71 1.06
CA LEU A 4 1.17 -55.51 1.89
C LEU A 4 0.23 -55.82 3.05
N ASP A 5 0.67 -55.47 4.26
CA ASP A 5 -0.16 -55.54 5.44
C ASP A 5 -0.69 -54.15 5.83
N ASN A 6 -1.41 -54.10 6.94
CA ASN A 6 -2.07 -52.88 7.39
C ASN A 6 -1.07 -51.84 7.93
N ASP A 7 0.11 -52.28 8.36
CA ASP A 7 1.17 -51.41 8.86
C ASP A 7 1.85 -50.71 7.68
N ASP A 8 2.08 -51.42 6.57
CA ASP A 8 2.57 -50.83 5.32
C ASP A 8 1.59 -49.74 4.81
N LEU A 9 0.29 -50.00 4.83
CA LEU A 9 -0.73 -49.01 4.42
C LEU A 9 -0.75 -47.78 5.33
N THR A 10 -0.53 -47.98 6.63
CA THR A 10 -0.45 -46.89 7.61
C THR A 10 0.81 -46.05 7.38
N ALA A 11 1.95 -46.69 7.12
CA ALA A 11 3.19 -46.00 6.79
C ALA A 11 3.06 -45.16 5.50
N ILE A 12 2.40 -45.71 4.48
CA ILE A 12 2.13 -45.01 3.21
C ILE A 12 1.20 -43.81 3.44
N LYS A 13 0.17 -43.94 4.29
CA LYS A 13 -0.73 -42.84 4.64
C LYS A 13 0.03 -41.69 5.33
N ASN A 14 0.86 -42.02 6.32
CA ASN A 14 1.66 -41.03 7.05
C ASN A 14 2.67 -40.33 6.12
N LEU A 15 3.30 -41.09 5.21
CA LEU A 15 4.21 -40.52 4.21
C LEU A 15 3.48 -39.55 3.28
N MET A 16 2.28 -39.91 2.81
CA MET A 16 1.47 -39.02 1.98
C MET A 16 1.07 -37.74 2.71
N GLU A 17 0.66 -37.83 3.98
CA GLU A 17 0.28 -36.68 4.81
C GLU A 17 1.44 -35.68 4.92
N VAL A 18 2.63 -36.15 5.30
CA VAL A 18 3.86 -35.32 5.36
C VAL A 18 4.20 -34.71 3.99
N THR A 19 4.03 -35.47 2.91
CA THR A 19 4.34 -34.98 1.55
C THR A 19 3.35 -33.91 1.09
N PHE A 20 2.07 -34.05 1.46
CA PHE A 20 1.05 -33.05 1.14
C PHE A 20 1.26 -31.77 1.92
N ASP A 21 1.56 -31.85 3.22
CA ASP A 21 1.86 -30.68 4.05
C ASP A 21 3.08 -29.92 3.50
N ALA A 22 4.17 -30.62 3.18
CA ALA A 22 5.37 -29.99 2.61
C ALA A 22 5.09 -29.29 1.27
N LYS A 23 4.27 -29.90 0.39
CA LYS A 23 3.86 -29.26 -0.87
C LYS A 23 2.90 -28.09 -0.66
N LEU A 24 2.09 -28.13 0.39
CA LEU A 24 1.18 -27.03 0.73
C LEU A 24 1.99 -25.83 1.20
N ASP A 25 2.96 -26.05 2.08
CA ASP A 25 3.87 -25.03 2.59
C ASP A 25 4.69 -24.39 1.47
N GLU A 26 5.27 -25.19 0.56
CA GLU A 26 6.02 -24.68 -0.59
C GLU A 26 5.13 -23.76 -1.47
N LYS A 27 3.89 -24.16 -1.73
CA LYS A 27 2.95 -23.35 -2.51
C LYS A 27 2.52 -22.08 -1.78
N LEU A 28 2.36 -22.14 -0.46
CA LEU A 28 2.02 -20.99 0.37
C LEU A 28 3.17 -20.00 0.38
N ASP A 29 4.40 -20.46 0.55
CA ASP A 29 5.59 -19.60 0.60
C ASP A 29 5.82 -18.88 -0.74
N VAL A 30 5.65 -19.59 -1.86
CA VAL A 30 5.70 -18.97 -3.20
C VAL A 30 4.59 -17.92 -3.39
N LYS A 31 3.38 -18.16 -2.87
CA LYS A 31 2.28 -17.18 -2.99
C LYS A 31 2.42 -15.99 -2.06
N LEU A 32 2.94 -16.20 -0.85
CA LEU A 32 3.04 -15.18 0.20
C LEU A 32 4.32 -14.35 0.07
N SER A 33 5.38 -14.87 -0.55
CA SER A 33 6.65 -14.15 -0.77
C SER A 33 6.52 -12.86 -1.58
N HIS A 34 5.42 -12.69 -2.33
CA HIS A 34 5.16 -11.50 -3.13
C HIS A 34 4.32 -10.47 -2.37
N LEU A 35 3.76 -10.84 -1.22
CA LEU A 35 3.02 -9.91 -0.38
C LEU A 35 4.03 -9.13 0.46
N PRO A 36 3.91 -7.79 0.51
CA PRO A 36 4.72 -7.00 1.41
C PRO A 36 4.48 -7.49 2.84
N THR A 37 5.56 -7.49 3.61
CA THR A 37 5.45 -7.73 5.04
C THR A 37 4.56 -6.68 5.67
N LYS A 38 3.99 -7.02 6.83
CA LYS A 38 3.17 -6.11 7.62
C LYS A 38 3.88 -4.78 7.84
N ASP A 39 5.18 -4.83 8.13
CA ASP A 39 6.01 -3.65 8.40
C ASP A 39 6.22 -2.80 7.15
N GLU A 40 6.54 -3.41 6.00
CA GLU A 40 6.67 -2.70 4.72
C GLU A 40 5.35 -2.02 4.31
N PHE A 41 4.22 -2.69 4.53
CA PHE A 41 2.90 -2.12 4.28
C PHE A 41 2.64 -0.88 5.14
N TYR A 42 2.91 -0.96 6.45
CA TYR A 42 2.74 0.19 7.34
C TYR A 42 3.73 1.31 7.05
N GLU A 43 4.97 1.00 6.69
CA GLU A 43 5.96 2.00 6.32
C GLU A 43 5.53 2.77 5.05
N GLN A 44 5.07 2.06 4.01
CA GLN A 44 4.57 2.71 2.80
C GLN A 44 3.31 3.54 3.10
N THR A 45 2.38 3.01 3.89
CA THR A 45 1.17 3.75 4.29
C THR A 45 1.52 5.01 5.06
N SER A 46 2.47 4.94 6.00
CA SER A 46 2.94 6.10 6.77
C SER A 46 3.58 7.16 5.88
N LYS A 47 4.40 6.75 4.88
CA LYS A 47 4.97 7.67 3.88
C LYS A 47 3.90 8.38 3.06
N ILE A 48 2.84 7.66 2.67
CA ILE A 48 1.72 8.23 1.91
C ILE A 48 0.96 9.25 2.75
N LEU A 49 0.61 8.89 4.00
CA LEU A 49 -0.09 9.80 4.91
C LEU A 49 0.70 11.08 5.16
N LYS A 50 2.00 10.95 5.43
CA LYS A 50 2.87 12.13 5.62
C LYS A 50 2.88 13.04 4.40
N ARG A 51 2.97 12.47 3.19
CA ARG A 51 2.91 13.25 1.95
C ARG A 51 1.56 13.96 1.78
N LEU A 52 0.47 13.35 2.24
CA LEU A 52 -0.86 13.94 2.17
C LEU A 52 -0.96 15.14 3.11
N ASP A 53 -0.46 15.03 4.35
CA ASP A 53 -0.40 16.12 5.31
C ASP A 53 0.47 17.29 4.81
N ASP A 54 1.64 16.97 4.21
CA ASP A 54 2.54 17.96 3.60
C ASP A 54 1.82 18.71 2.46
N MET A 55 1.10 17.99 1.59
CA MET A 55 0.32 18.57 0.50
C MET A 55 -0.83 19.46 0.98
N GLU A 56 -1.52 19.07 2.07
CA GLU A 56 -2.59 19.88 2.65
C GLU A 56 -2.05 21.20 3.18
N THR A 57 -0.90 21.16 3.87
CA THR A 57 -0.22 22.36 4.36
C THR A 57 0.22 23.27 3.21
N GLU A 58 0.80 22.71 2.14
CA GLU A 58 1.20 23.47 0.96
C GLU A 58 -0.01 24.13 0.27
N LYS A 59 -1.12 23.40 0.15
CA LYS A 59 -2.37 23.92 -0.41
C LYS A 59 -2.88 25.12 0.38
N ASP A 60 -2.86 25.07 1.71
CA ASP A 60 -3.30 26.19 2.55
C ASP A 60 -2.41 27.42 2.38
N ILE A 61 -1.09 27.23 2.35
CA ILE A 61 -0.13 28.31 2.08
C ILE A 61 -0.39 28.91 0.69
N LEU A 62 -0.61 28.07 -0.32
CA LEU A 62 -0.86 28.51 -1.68
C LEU A 62 -2.19 29.29 -1.77
N SER A 63 -3.23 28.81 -1.11
CA SER A 63 -4.53 29.48 -1.03
C SER A 63 -4.40 30.89 -0.46
N HIS A 64 -3.70 31.04 0.67
CA HIS A 64 -3.43 32.36 1.25
C HIS A 64 -2.64 33.28 0.33
N ARG A 65 -1.65 32.73 -0.40
CA ARG A 65 -0.85 33.51 -1.36
C ARG A 65 -1.67 33.95 -2.56
N VAL A 66 -2.51 33.07 -3.10
CA VAL A 66 -3.38 33.38 -4.25
C VAL A 66 -4.37 34.48 -3.86
N SER A 67 -5.07 34.34 -2.73
CA SER A 67 -5.97 35.38 -2.24
C SER A 67 -5.24 36.71 -2.02
N GLY A 68 -4.05 36.70 -1.42
CA GLY A 68 -3.26 37.92 -1.26
C GLY A 68 -2.75 38.52 -2.57
N HIS A 69 -2.58 37.72 -3.62
CA HIS A 69 -2.26 38.20 -4.97
C HIS A 69 -3.50 38.79 -5.65
N GLU A 70 -4.66 38.14 -5.54
CA GLU A 70 -5.94 38.65 -6.04
C GLU A 70 -6.24 40.04 -5.46
N ASP A 71 -6.16 40.21 -4.13
CA ASP A 71 -6.36 41.52 -3.47
C ASP A 71 -5.42 42.61 -3.99
N ARG A 72 -4.18 42.25 -4.33
CA ARG A 72 -3.17 43.19 -4.83
C ARG A 72 -3.42 43.55 -6.29
N ILE A 73 -3.84 42.56 -7.09
CA ILE A 73 -4.20 42.74 -8.48
C ILE A 73 -5.42 43.66 -8.56
N GLU A 74 -6.46 43.40 -7.79
CA GLU A 74 -7.68 44.24 -7.74
C GLU A 74 -7.36 45.71 -7.42
N LYS A 75 -6.46 45.95 -6.44
CA LYS A 75 -6.00 47.31 -6.11
C LYS A 75 -5.27 47.99 -7.27
N ILE A 76 -4.45 47.25 -8.00
CA ILE A 76 -3.71 47.77 -9.17
C ILE A 76 -4.67 48.04 -10.33
N GLU A 77 -5.59 47.13 -10.61
CA GLU A 77 -6.61 47.26 -11.66
C GLU A 77 -7.49 48.48 -11.41
N THR A 78 -7.98 48.65 -10.17
CA THR A 78 -8.74 49.83 -9.74
C THR A 78 -7.94 51.11 -9.94
N HIS A 79 -6.65 51.12 -9.57
CA HIS A 79 -5.78 52.29 -9.73
C HIS A 79 -5.56 52.66 -11.20
N LEU A 80 -5.48 51.67 -12.09
CA LEU A 80 -5.26 51.85 -13.53
C LEU A 80 -6.56 52.04 -14.33
N GLY A 81 -7.72 51.92 -13.70
CA GLY A 81 -9.03 52.07 -14.33
C GLY A 81 -9.43 50.88 -15.19
N PHE A 82 -8.85 49.70 -14.94
CA PHE A 82 -9.33 48.45 -15.53
C PHE A 82 -10.59 47.98 -14.78
N PRO A 83 -11.56 47.36 -15.47
CA PRO A 83 -12.68 46.70 -14.80
C PRO A 83 -12.15 45.56 -13.94
N ALA A 84 -12.56 45.51 -12.67
CA ALA A 84 -12.38 44.32 -11.85
C ALA A 84 -13.39 43.26 -12.33
N ASP A 85 -12.91 42.05 -12.62
CA ASP A 85 -13.73 40.89 -13.00
C ASP A 85 -14.47 40.27 -11.80
#